data_AF-A0A485NS01-F1
#
_entry.id   AF-A0A485NS01-F1
#
_cell.length_a   1.000
_cell.length_b   1.000
_cell.length_c   1.000
_cell.angle_alpha   90.00
_cell.angle_beta   90.00
_cell.angle_gamma   90.00
#
_symmetry.space_group_name_H-M   'P 1'
#
loop_
_entity.id
_entity.type
_entity.pdbx_description
1 polymer ?
#
loop_
_entity_poly.entity_id
_entity_poly.type
_entity_poly.pdbx_seq_one_letter_code
_entity_poly.pdbx_strand_id
1 'polypeptide(L)'
;MAGLRAAARKPTNLAKVYSVIQGKTESPAAYLERLMETFRQYTPMNPEAPENQAAVVMAFVNQAATDIKKKLQKLQDLEGKKIQDLLRIAQRVDRQLKATEKMTKVLAAVVQKPLDKDQCAYCKEKGHWARECPKKKRPRHNQKPWQPKTTPALFTQDAE
;
A
#
# COMPACT_ATOMS: atom_id res chain seq x y z
N MET A 1 54.84 16.49 19.25
CA MET A 1 53.64 15.64 19.39
C MET A 1 52.43 16.40 18.85
N ALA A 2 52.11 16.27 17.56
CA ALA A 2 50.93 16.89 16.97
C ALA A 2 49.71 15.99 17.23
N GLY A 3 48.81 16.42 18.11
CA GLY A 3 47.61 15.67 18.46
C GLY A 3 46.59 15.67 17.31
N LEU A 4 46.31 14.49 16.75
CA LEU A 4 45.22 14.28 15.80
C LEU A 4 43.86 14.44 16.52
N ARG A 5 43.25 15.61 16.42
CA ARG A 5 41.81 15.78 16.68
C ARG A 5 41.05 15.31 15.43
N ALA A 6 40.84 14.01 15.31
CA ALA A 6 39.79 13.51 14.43
C ALA A 6 38.45 13.97 15.02
N ALA A 7 37.81 14.96 14.39
CA ALA A 7 36.44 15.34 14.77
C ALA A 7 35.57 14.08 14.68
N ALA A 8 34.92 13.70 15.79
CA ALA A 8 34.04 12.55 15.84
C ALA A 8 32.88 12.75 14.85
N ARG A 9 33.01 12.18 13.64
CA ARG A 9 31.94 12.20 12.64
C ARG A 9 30.85 11.22 13.08
N LYS A 10 29.59 11.64 13.03
CA LYS A 10 28.45 10.73 13.24
C LYS A 10 28.58 9.56 12.25
N PRO A 11 28.47 8.31 12.71
CA PRO A 11 28.52 7.16 11.81
C PRO A 11 27.34 7.20 10.83
N THR A 12 27.60 6.92 9.56
CA THR A 12 26.57 6.89 8.51
C THR A 12 25.71 5.63 8.64
N ASN A 13 24.40 5.80 8.79
CA ASN A 13 23.42 4.70 8.80
C ASN A 13 22.43 4.85 7.63
N LEU A 14 22.83 4.35 6.46
CA LEU A 14 21.98 4.36 5.26
C LEU A 14 20.79 3.40 5.35
N ALA A 15 20.88 2.35 6.16
CA ALA A 15 19.77 1.41 6.36
C ALA A 15 18.53 2.13 6.91
N LYS A 16 18.72 3.10 7.82
CA LYS A 16 17.63 3.96 8.29
C LYS A 16 17.05 4.83 7.17
N VAL A 17 17.90 5.44 6.34
CA VAL A 17 17.45 6.24 5.18
C VAL A 17 16.62 5.41 4.21
N TYR A 18 17.07 4.20 3.85
CA TYR A 18 16.36 3.32 2.91
C TYR A 18 15.08 2.69 3.49
N SER A 19 14.88 2.76 4.80
CA SER A 19 13.64 2.30 5.44
C SER A 19 12.46 3.29 5.30
N VAL A 20 12.74 4.53 4.88
CA VAL A 20 11.73 5.59 4.73
C VAL A 20 10.93 5.37 3.46
N ILE A 21 9.82 4.64 3.52
CA ILE A 21 8.93 4.43 2.36
C ILE A 21 7.76 5.42 2.43
N GLN A 22 7.31 5.96 1.29
CA GLN A 22 6.11 6.77 1.22
C GLN A 22 4.87 5.92 1.54
N GLY A 23 4.07 6.37 2.51
CA GLY A 23 2.81 5.72 2.87
C GLY A 23 1.73 5.86 1.79
N LYS A 24 0.75 4.94 1.77
CA LYS A 24 -0.34 4.93 0.76
C LYS A 24 -1.19 6.20 0.74
N THR A 25 -1.37 6.84 1.89
CA THR A 25 -2.18 8.05 2.06
C THR A 25 -1.33 9.31 2.26
N GLU A 26 -0.02 9.14 2.32
CA GLU A 26 0.92 10.19 2.65
C GLU A 26 1.20 11.09 1.44
N SER A 27 1.19 12.40 1.65
CA SER A 27 1.55 13.34 0.59
C SER A 27 3.04 13.23 0.24
N PRO A 28 3.41 13.46 -1.03
CA PRO A 28 4.83 13.47 -1.43
C PRO A 28 5.69 14.49 -0.67
N ALA A 29 5.09 15.59 -0.18
CA ALA A 29 5.79 16.61 0.61
C ALA A 29 6.12 16.11 2.01
N ALA A 30 5.14 15.56 2.73
CA ALA A 30 5.36 14.98 4.06
C ALA A 30 6.38 13.84 4.02
N TYR A 31 6.33 13.02 2.97
CA TYR A 31 7.32 11.98 2.72
C TYR A 31 8.73 12.57 2.53
N LEU A 32 8.88 13.60 1.69
CA LEU A 32 10.17 14.26 1.47
C LEU A 32 10.71 14.85 2.78
N GLU A 33 9.87 15.49 3.59
CA GLU A 33 10.27 16.03 4.90
C GLU A 33 10.86 14.95 5.81
N ARG A 34 10.17 13.80 5.94
CA ARG A 34 10.70 12.67 6.72
C ARG A 34 12.00 12.12 6.15
N LEU A 35 12.12 12.05 4.82
CA LEU A 35 13.34 11.61 4.16
C LEU A 35 14.50 12.56 4.48
N MET A 36 14.30 13.88 4.34
CA MET A 36 15.29 14.91 4.65
C MET A 36 15.73 14.83 6.12
N GLU A 37 14.77 14.69 7.05
CA GLU A 37 15.06 14.57 8.47
C GLU A 37 15.87 13.30 8.77
N THR A 38 15.55 12.19 8.12
CA THR A 38 16.29 10.93 8.30
C THR A 38 17.73 11.05 7.80
N PHE A 39 17.97 11.74 6.67
CA PHE A 39 19.33 12.06 6.22
C PHE A 39 20.09 12.88 7.26
N ARG A 40 19.48 13.94 7.80
CA ARG A 40 20.10 14.81 8.83
C ARG A 40 20.41 14.08 10.13
N GLN A 41 19.53 13.17 10.53
CA GLN A 41 19.65 12.46 11.80
C GLN A 41 20.67 11.32 11.74
N TYR A 42 20.65 10.54 10.65
CA TYR A 42 21.37 9.26 10.55
C TYR A 42 22.57 9.28 9.61
N THR A 43 22.87 10.41 8.98
CA THR A 43 24.05 10.56 8.13
C THR A 43 24.78 11.87 8.43
N PRO A 44 26.10 11.94 8.20
CA PRO A 44 26.85 13.19 8.27
C PRO A 44 26.65 14.08 7.02
N MET A 45 25.86 13.64 6.03
CA MET A 45 25.61 14.38 4.79
C MET A 45 24.56 15.48 5.02
N ASN A 46 24.80 16.68 4.51
CA ASN A 46 23.76 17.70 4.43
C ASN A 46 22.89 17.43 3.18
N PRO A 47 21.61 17.02 3.31
CA PRO A 47 20.78 16.69 2.16
C PRO A 47 20.41 17.91 1.28
N GLU A 48 20.64 19.13 1.75
CA GLU A 48 20.42 20.35 0.97
C GLU A 48 21.65 20.77 0.15
N ALA A 49 22.82 20.20 0.47
CA ALA A 49 24.04 20.48 -0.28
C ALA A 49 23.95 19.88 -1.69
N PRO A 50 24.37 20.62 -2.75
CA PRO A 50 24.32 20.15 -4.13
C PRO A 50 24.98 18.79 -4.35
N GLU A 51 26.09 18.52 -3.65
CA GLU A 51 26.88 17.29 -3.77
C GLU A 51 26.11 16.05 -3.29
N ASN A 52 25.10 16.23 -2.43
CA ASN A 52 24.30 15.14 -1.87
C ASN A 52 22.92 14.99 -2.56
N GLN A 53 22.57 15.89 -3.49
CA GLN A 53 21.26 15.89 -4.16
C GLN A 53 20.99 14.59 -4.92
N ALA A 54 22.01 13.99 -5.53
CA ALA A 54 21.85 12.73 -6.27
C ALA A 54 21.36 11.60 -5.35
N ALA A 55 21.92 11.48 -4.14
CA ALA A 55 21.50 10.46 -3.17
C ALA A 55 20.05 10.69 -2.71
N VAL A 56 19.70 11.96 -2.47
CA VAL A 56 18.35 12.37 -2.09
C VAL A 56 17.33 12.06 -3.20
N VAL A 57 17.64 12.42 -4.44
CA VAL A 57 16.80 12.16 -5.62
C VAL A 57 16.57 10.66 -5.80
N MET A 58 17.65 9.87 -5.72
CA MET A 58 17.57 8.43 -5.86
C MET A 58 16.72 7.79 -4.76
N ALA A 59 16.90 8.19 -3.51
CA ALA A 59 16.06 7.74 -2.40
C ALA A 59 14.59 8.13 -2.61
N PHE A 60 14.33 9.39 -2.95
CA PHE A 60 12.98 9.90 -3.19
C PHE A 60 12.25 9.09 -4.27
N VAL A 61 12.86 8.88 -5.43
CA VAL A 61 12.27 8.13 -6.55
C VAL A 61 12.06 6.66 -6.19
N ASN A 62 13.04 6.01 -5.56
CA ASN A 62 12.99 4.57 -5.32
C ASN A 62 12.04 4.16 -4.21
N GLN A 63 11.85 5.03 -3.21
CA GLN A 63 11.04 4.79 -2.01
C GLN A 63 9.68 5.52 -2.05
N ALA A 64 9.37 6.25 -3.13
CA ALA A 64 8.04 6.79 -3.40
C ALA A 64 6.99 5.68 -3.60
N ALA A 65 5.72 6.04 -3.42
CA ALA A 65 4.60 5.15 -3.68
C ALA A 65 4.62 4.62 -5.13
N THR A 66 4.16 3.39 -5.35
CA THR A 66 4.36 2.66 -6.61
C THR A 66 3.95 3.43 -7.86
N ASP A 67 2.81 4.10 -7.85
CA ASP A 67 2.31 4.85 -9.02
C ASP A 67 3.16 6.10 -9.30
N ILE A 68 3.61 6.77 -8.25
CA ILE A 68 4.51 7.93 -8.33
C ILE A 68 5.88 7.47 -8.83
N LYS A 69 6.45 6.42 -8.23
CA LYS A 69 7.72 5.82 -8.65
C LYS A 69 7.70 5.47 -10.14
N LYS A 70 6.67 4.75 -10.60
CA LYS A 70 6.48 4.41 -12.02
C LYS A 70 6.43 5.64 -12.92
N LYS A 71 5.82 6.74 -12.47
CA LYS A 71 5.77 8.00 -13.24
C LYS A 71 7.14 8.67 -13.28
N LEU A 72 7.85 8.74 -12.15
CA LEU A 72 9.16 9.39 -12.05
C LEU A 72 10.23 8.62 -12.85
N GLN A 73 10.22 7.28 -12.80
CA GLN A 73 11.17 6.44 -13.56
C GLN A 73 10.98 6.51 -15.08
N LYS A 74 9.82 6.96 -15.57
CA LYS A 74 9.56 7.15 -17.01
C LYS A 74 10.07 8.49 -17.55
N LEU A 75 10.55 9.38 -16.68
CA LEU A 75 11.17 10.63 -17.13
C LEU A 75 12.53 10.27 -17.75
N GLN A 76 12.72 10.61 -19.04
CA GLN A 76 13.94 10.26 -19.80
C GLN A 76 15.23 10.75 -19.12
N ASP A 77 15.20 11.91 -18.48
CA ASP A 77 16.35 12.47 -17.76
C ASP A 77 15.99 12.72 -16.29
N LEU A 78 16.22 11.72 -15.43
CA LEU A 78 16.24 11.95 -13.98
C LEU A 78 17.50 12.74 -13.58
N GLU A 79 18.57 12.62 -14.36
CA GLU A 79 19.84 13.31 -14.17
C GLU A 79 19.66 14.82 -14.33
N GLY A 80 20.20 15.59 -13.39
CA GLY A 80 20.07 17.06 -13.36
C GLY A 80 18.72 17.60 -12.86
N LYS A 81 17.71 16.76 -12.62
CA LYS A 81 16.45 17.24 -12.01
C LYS A 81 16.64 17.54 -10.53
N LYS A 82 16.16 18.71 -10.11
CA LYS A 82 16.12 19.07 -8.69
C LYS A 82 15.01 18.29 -8.01
N ILE A 83 15.21 17.98 -6.73
CA ILE A 83 14.22 17.31 -5.90
C ILE A 83 12.86 18.04 -5.90
N GLN A 84 12.88 19.37 -6.00
CA GLN A 84 11.67 20.21 -6.07
C GLN A 84 10.84 19.98 -7.34
N ASP A 85 11.47 19.65 -8.47
CA ASP A 85 10.76 19.37 -9.70
C ASP A 85 10.11 17.98 -9.65
N LEU A 86 10.83 17.01 -9.08
CA LEU A 86 10.28 15.67 -8.82
C LEU A 86 9.11 15.73 -7.82
N LEU A 87 9.22 16.54 -6.77
CA LEU A 87 8.15 16.77 -5.81
C LEU A 87 6.90 17.34 -6.48
N ARG A 88 7.05 18.36 -7.35
CA ARG A 88 5.94 18.95 -8.09
C ARG A 88 5.22 17.93 -8.98
N ILE A 89 5.97 17.04 -9.63
CA ILE A 89 5.40 15.95 -10.43
C ILE A 89 4.69 14.94 -9.54
N ALA A 90 5.33 14.51 -8.45
CA ALA A 90 4.76 13.55 -7.51
C ALA A 90 3.44 14.04 -6.92
N GLN A 91 3.37 15.31 -6.50
CA GLN A 91 2.15 15.93 -6.00
C GLN A 91 1.04 15.99 -7.06
N ARG A 92 1.38 16.22 -8.34
CA ARG A 92 0.40 16.19 -9.43
C ARG A 92 -0.19 14.78 -9.60
N VAL A 93 0.64 13.75 -9.57
CA VAL A 93 0.19 12.35 -9.67
C VAL A 93 -0.70 11.98 -8.49
N ASP A 94 -0.28 12.31 -7.26
CA ASP A 94 -1.07 12.05 -6.05
C ASP A 94 -2.46 12.71 -6.12
N ARG A 95 -2.53 13.97 -6.55
CA ARG A 95 -3.82 14.66 -6.75
C ARG A 95 -4.68 13.99 -7.82
N GLN A 96 -4.09 13.56 -8.94
CA GLN A 96 -4.81 12.86 -10.01
C GLN A 96 -5.38 11.52 -9.52
N LEU A 97 -4.60 10.73 -8.80
CA LEU A 97 -5.04 9.44 -8.23
C LEU A 97 -6.16 9.63 -7.20
N LYS A 98 -6.03 10.64 -6.33
CA LYS A 98 -7.09 10.97 -5.37
C LYS A 98 -8.37 11.43 -6.06
N ALA A 99 -8.25 12.17 -7.17
CA ALA A 99 -9.40 12.60 -7.96
C ALA A 99 -10.08 11.41 -8.67
N THR A 100 -9.30 10.50 -9.27
CA THR A 100 -9.85 9.30 -9.90
C THR A 100 -10.51 8.40 -8.87
N GLU A 101 -9.90 8.17 -7.70
CA GLU A 101 -10.49 7.39 -6.61
C GLU A 101 -11.83 8.00 -6.14
N LYS A 102 -11.88 9.31 -5.95
CA LYS A 102 -13.12 10.03 -5.62
C LYS A 102 -14.18 9.85 -6.70
N MET A 103 -13.82 10.01 -7.97
CA MET A 103 -14.75 9.84 -9.08
C MET A 103 -15.25 8.40 -9.20
N THR A 104 -14.37 7.41 -9.01
CA THR A 104 -14.75 5.99 -8.95
C THR A 104 -15.72 5.71 -7.80
N LYS A 105 -15.51 6.31 -6.61
CA LYS A 105 -16.47 6.20 -5.49
C LYS A 105 -17.82 6.83 -5.81
N VAL A 106 -17.83 8.01 -6.44
CA VAL A 106 -19.08 8.65 -6.88
C VAL A 106 -19.80 7.80 -7.92
N LEU A 107 -19.10 7.31 -8.94
CA LEU A 107 -19.68 6.41 -9.95
C LEU A 107 -20.21 5.12 -9.32
N ALA A 108 -19.48 4.53 -8.36
CA ALA A 108 -19.94 3.37 -7.62
C ALA A 108 -21.23 3.66 -6.84
N ALA A 109 -21.34 4.82 -6.19
CA ALA A 109 -22.56 5.24 -5.49
C ALA A 109 -23.74 5.50 -6.45
N VAL A 110 -23.49 6.03 -7.64
CA VAL A 110 -24.54 6.25 -8.66
C VAL A 110 -25.02 4.92 -9.25
N VAL A 111 -24.10 3.99 -9.54
CA VAL A 111 -24.42 2.66 -10.09
C VAL A 111 -25.07 1.76 -9.05
N GLN A 112 -24.56 1.77 -7.81
CA GLN A 112 -25.14 1.03 -6.70
C GLN A 112 -26.29 1.82 -6.08
N LYS A 113 -27.48 1.71 -6.67
CA LYS A 113 -28.71 2.06 -5.96
C LYS A 113 -28.81 1.19 -4.70
N PRO A 114 -29.02 1.78 -3.51
CA PRO A 114 -29.33 1.02 -2.32
C PRO A 114 -30.52 0.08 -2.59
N LEU A 115 -30.42 -1.16 -2.12
CA LEU A 115 -31.57 -2.06 -2.12
C LEU A 115 -32.62 -1.50 -1.17
N ASP A 116 -33.86 -1.33 -1.65
CA ASP A 116 -34.98 -1.04 -0.77
C ASP A 116 -35.17 -2.18 0.24
N LYS A 117 -35.77 -1.87 1.41
CA LYS A 117 -36.02 -2.84 2.48
C LYS A 117 -36.78 -4.08 2.02
N ASP A 118 -37.54 -3.98 0.93
CA ASP A 118 -38.42 -5.05 0.46
C ASP A 118 -37.95 -5.67 -0.87
N GLN A 119 -36.75 -5.30 -1.35
CA GLN A 119 -36.17 -5.80 -2.58
C GLN A 119 -35.28 -7.03 -2.36
N CYS A 120 -35.41 -8.01 -3.24
CA CYS A 120 -34.57 -9.19 -3.29
C CYS A 120 -33.14 -8.84 -3.71
N ALA A 121 -32.13 -9.14 -2.88
CA ALA A 121 -30.72 -8.90 -3.22
C ALA A 121 -30.19 -9.69 -4.44
N TYR A 122 -30.90 -10.74 -4.90
CA TYR A 122 -30.51 -11.55 -6.06
C TYR A 122 -31.08 -11.01 -7.38
N CYS A 123 -32.41 -10.81 -7.48
CA CYS A 123 -33.06 -10.36 -8.73
C CYS A 123 -33.53 -8.90 -8.70
N LYS A 124 -33.41 -8.20 -7.56
CA LYS A 124 -33.84 -6.80 -7.34
C LYS A 124 -35.35 -6.55 -7.41
N GLU A 125 -36.18 -7.59 -7.47
CA GLU A 125 -37.65 -7.49 -7.43
C GLU A 125 -38.17 -7.39 -5.99
N LYS A 126 -39.31 -6.73 -5.79
CA LYS A 126 -39.94 -6.58 -4.47
C LYS A 126 -40.78 -7.81 -4.10
N GLY A 127 -41.00 -8.00 -2.80
CA GLY A 127 -41.95 -8.98 -2.26
C GLY A 127 -41.37 -10.35 -1.91
N HIS A 128 -40.06 -10.53 -2.02
CA HIS A 128 -39.38 -11.75 -1.55
C HIS A 128 -37.92 -11.47 -1.18
N TRP A 129 -37.36 -12.28 -0.28
CA TRP A 129 -35.95 -12.19 0.08
C TRP A 129 -35.06 -13.05 -0.83
N ALA A 130 -33.75 -12.77 -0.86
CA ALA A 130 -32.81 -13.50 -1.72
C ALA A 130 -32.71 -15.02 -1.46
N ARG A 131 -33.21 -15.51 -0.32
CA ARG A 131 -33.32 -16.95 0.01
C ARG A 131 -34.52 -17.61 -0.66
N GLU A 132 -35.56 -16.83 -0.94
CA GLU A 132 -36.83 -17.26 -1.53
C GLU A 132 -36.94 -16.88 -3.00
N CYS A 133 -35.88 -16.31 -3.57
CA CYS A 133 -35.90 -15.81 -4.93
C CYS A 133 -36.17 -16.94 -5.94
N PRO A 134 -37.28 -16.88 -6.71
CA PRO A 134 -37.65 -17.92 -7.66
C PRO A 134 -36.66 -18.01 -8.84
N LYS A 135 -35.93 -16.92 -9.13
CA LYS A 135 -34.89 -16.86 -10.16
C LYS A 135 -33.55 -17.45 -9.70
N LYS A 136 -33.40 -17.76 -8.42
CA LYS A 136 -32.17 -18.33 -7.87
C LYS A 136 -32.20 -19.84 -8.05
N LYS A 137 -31.40 -20.34 -9.01
CA LYS A 137 -31.17 -21.78 -9.12
C LYS A 137 -30.59 -22.25 -7.78
N ARG A 138 -31.32 -23.11 -7.06
CA ARG A 138 -30.80 -23.72 -5.84
C ARG A 138 -29.49 -24.42 -6.22
N PRO A 139 -28.38 -24.20 -5.51
CA PRO A 139 -27.27 -25.13 -5.60
C PRO A 139 -27.87 -26.49 -5.30
N ARG A 140 -27.62 -27.50 -6.14
CA ARG A 140 -27.89 -28.88 -5.76
C ARG A 140 -27.07 -29.11 -4.50
N HIS A 141 -27.71 -28.99 -3.34
CA HIS A 141 -27.15 -29.45 -2.09
C HIS A 141 -26.92 -30.94 -2.30
N ASN A 142 -25.68 -31.31 -2.57
CA ASN A 142 -25.28 -32.70 -2.61
C ASN A 142 -25.49 -33.20 -1.18
N GLN A 143 -26.63 -33.87 -0.95
CA GLN A 143 -26.98 -34.49 0.31
C GLN A 143 -26.03 -35.66 0.53
N LYS A 144 -24.79 -35.37 0.94
CA LYS A 144 -24.03 -36.33 1.73
C LYS A 144 -24.26 -35.95 3.18
N PRO A 145 -25.01 -36.75 3.96
CA PRO A 145 -25.14 -36.54 5.39
C PRO A 145 -23.75 -36.47 6.02
N TRP A 146 -23.55 -35.49 6.90
CA TRP A 146 -22.32 -35.40 7.68
C TRP A 146 -22.22 -36.65 8.56
N GLN A 147 -21.19 -37.46 8.32
CA GLN A 147 -20.86 -38.63 9.12
C GLN A 147 -19.80 -38.21 10.14
N PRO A 148 -20.04 -38.33 11.45
CA PRO A 148 -19.00 -38.14 12.45
C PRO A 148 -17.91 -39.20 12.21
N LYS A 149 -16.64 -38.79 12.10
CA LYS A 149 -15.52 -39.74 12.05
C LYS A 149 -15.36 -40.35 13.45
N THR A 150 -15.89 -41.56 13.63
CA THR A 150 -15.54 -42.39 14.79
C THR A 150 -14.13 -42.94 14.60
N THR A 151 -13.21 -42.54 15.47
CA THR A 151 -11.91 -43.17 15.66
C THR A 151 -12.15 -44.62 16.12
N PRO A 152 -11.57 -45.65 15.49
CA PRO A 152 -11.68 -47.02 16.01
C PRO A 152 -10.91 -47.08 17.32
N ALA A 153 -11.59 -47.50 18.39
CA ALA A 153 -10.93 -47.87 19.63
C ALA A 153 -10.03 -49.09 19.35
N LEU A 154 -8.73 -48.91 19.55
CA LEU A 154 -7.76 -50.00 19.54
C LEU A 154 -7.98 -50.81 20.82
N PHE A 155 -8.66 -51.94 20.72
CA PHE A 155 -8.71 -52.93 21.79
C PHE A 155 -8.84 -54.32 21.19
N THR A 156 -7.77 -55.11 21.31
CA THR A 156 -7.76 -56.55 21.63
C THR A 156 -6.33 -56.87 22.07
N GLN A 157 -6.02 -57.68 23.07
CA GLN A 157 -6.77 -58.47 24.05
C GLN A 157 -5.69 -59.02 25.02
N ASP A 158 -5.95 -59.02 26.32
CA ASP A 158 -5.26 -59.91 27.27
C ASP A 158 -5.93 -61.30 27.25
N ALA A 159 -5.18 -62.32 27.73
CA ALA A 159 -5.42 -63.76 27.85
C ALA A 159 -4.73 -64.58 26.74
N GLU A 160 -3.79 -65.49 27.00
CA GLU A 160 -3.50 -66.33 28.19
C GLU A 160 -2.00 -66.69 28.22
#